data_AF-A0A0Q4N464-F1
#
_entry.id   AF-A0A0Q4N464-F1
#
_cell.length_a   1.000
_cell.length_b   1.000
_cell.length_c   1.000
_cell.angle_alpha   90.00
_cell.angle_beta   90.00
_cell.angle_gamma   90.00
#
_symmetry.space_group_name_H-M   'P 1'
#
loop_
_entity.id
_entity.type
_entity.pdbx_description
1 polymer ?
#
loop_
_entity_poly.entity_id
_entity_poly.type
_entity_poly.pdbx_seq_one_letter_code
_entity_poly.pdbx_strand_id
1 'polypeptide(L)'
;MTSSVQDTNLLTAPFPSQAVQALNTFQTHTSGGFLGHPYTCANRGDGYHGEEGGDLGVLIATEEGGVCPHCSYTQQTAHKMMVDTGSAAQRDVFRGLVKSTQLRDLLKQRIDAYQALQTRHPAAPGVAVMLMSLRGKWAQLGAESAE
;
A
#
# COMPACT_ATOMS: atom_id res chain seq x y z
N MET A 1 32.72 -17.27 -13.06
CA MET A 1 31.77 -18.06 -12.26
C MET A 1 31.21 -17.16 -11.18
N THR A 2 29.93 -16.78 -11.32
CA THR A 2 28.96 -16.50 -10.25
C THR A 2 27.65 -16.12 -10.96
N SER A 3 26.86 -17.12 -11.36
CA SER A 3 25.45 -16.87 -11.66
C SER A 3 24.81 -16.42 -10.37
N SER A 4 24.54 -15.13 -10.25
CA SER A 4 23.65 -14.61 -9.21
C SER A 4 22.27 -15.16 -9.53
N VAL A 5 21.76 -16.04 -8.67
CA VAL A 5 20.34 -16.40 -8.69
C VAL A 5 19.59 -15.11 -8.41
N GLN A 6 19.02 -14.48 -9.44
CA GLN A 6 18.10 -13.39 -9.23
C GLN A 6 16.95 -13.93 -8.40
N ASP A 7 16.76 -13.43 -7.19
CA ASP A 7 15.58 -13.71 -6.37
C ASP A 7 14.34 -13.32 -7.18
N THR A 8 13.71 -14.29 -7.83
CA THR A 8 12.60 -14.09 -8.77
C THR A 8 11.36 -13.53 -8.07
N ASN A 9 11.35 -13.49 -6.74
CA ASN A 9 10.23 -13.06 -5.89
C ASN A 9 10.29 -11.59 -5.45
N LEU A 10 11.35 -10.84 -5.78
CA LEU A 10 11.47 -9.42 -5.45
C LEU A 10 11.31 -8.53 -6.67
N LEU A 11 10.55 -7.45 -6.51
CA LEU A 11 10.53 -6.26 -7.35
C LEU A 11 11.54 -5.28 -6.78
N THR A 12 12.39 -4.71 -7.63
CA THR A 12 13.32 -3.63 -7.26
C THR A 12 12.87 -2.35 -7.93
N ALA A 13 13.03 -1.21 -7.24
CA ALA A 13 12.75 0.09 -7.84
C ALA A 13 13.59 0.30 -9.13
N PRO A 14 13.06 0.95 -10.16
CA PRO A 14 11.80 1.71 -10.15
C PRO A 14 10.55 0.81 -10.17
N PHE A 15 9.58 1.10 -9.30
CA PHE A 15 8.32 0.37 -9.26
C PHE A 15 7.36 0.89 -10.34
N PRO A 16 6.79 0.02 -11.20
CA PRO A 16 5.77 0.44 -12.15
C PRO A 16 4.55 1.04 -11.44
N SER A 17 3.87 2.02 -12.03
CA SER A 17 2.74 2.71 -11.38
C SER A 17 1.60 1.76 -10.96
N GLN A 18 1.37 0.69 -11.73
CA GLN A 18 0.42 -0.37 -11.34
C GLN A 18 0.86 -1.13 -10.08
N ALA A 19 2.16 -1.36 -9.92
CA ALA A 19 2.71 -2.01 -8.73
C ALA A 19 2.63 -1.08 -7.52
N VAL A 20 2.84 0.23 -7.71
CA VAL A 20 2.65 1.24 -6.65
C VAL A 20 1.22 1.19 -6.11
N GLN A 21 0.20 1.18 -6.97
CA GLN A 21 -1.19 1.08 -6.53
C GLN A 21 -1.47 -0.25 -5.80
N ALA A 22 -1.00 -1.36 -6.34
CA ALA A 22 -1.19 -2.68 -5.73
C ALA A 22 -0.53 -2.78 -4.34
N LEU A 23 0.73 -2.34 -4.22
CA LEU A 23 1.46 -2.32 -2.95
C LEU A 23 0.77 -1.43 -1.92
N ASN A 24 0.40 -0.20 -2.29
CA ASN A 24 -0.24 0.73 -1.35
C ASN A 24 -1.61 0.23 -0.85
N THR A 25 -2.42 -0.34 -1.74
CA THR A 25 -3.71 -0.93 -1.33
C THR A 25 -3.55 -2.22 -0.53
N PHE A 26 -2.53 -3.02 -0.80
CA PHE A 26 -2.21 -4.18 0.03
C PHE A 26 -1.77 -3.76 1.44
N GLN A 27 -0.83 -2.83 1.54
CA GLN A 27 -0.24 -2.38 2.82
C GLN A 27 -1.25 -1.71 3.74
N THR A 28 -2.33 -1.17 3.19
CA THR A 28 -3.40 -0.52 3.95
C THR A 28 -4.60 -1.44 4.20
N HIS A 29 -4.48 -2.71 3.81
CA HIS A 29 -5.53 -3.73 3.86
C HIS A 29 -6.78 -3.38 3.03
N THR A 30 -6.65 -2.50 2.04
CA THR A 30 -7.74 -2.06 1.17
C THR A 30 -7.74 -2.72 -0.21
N SER A 31 -6.94 -3.78 -0.42
CA SER A 31 -6.93 -4.54 -1.68
C SER A 31 -8.25 -5.28 -1.92
N GLY A 32 -8.97 -5.63 -0.85
CA GLY A 32 -10.20 -6.43 -0.89
C GLY A 32 -9.96 -7.94 -0.92
N GLY A 33 -8.75 -8.39 -0.55
CA GLY A 33 -8.34 -9.79 -0.54
C GLY A 33 -7.40 -10.12 0.62
N PHE A 34 -6.36 -10.92 0.33
CA PHE A 34 -5.38 -11.41 1.30
C PHE A 34 -4.87 -10.31 2.27
N LEU A 35 -4.97 -10.57 3.56
CA LEU A 35 -4.45 -9.73 4.64
C LEU A 35 -3.03 -10.18 4.99
N GLY A 36 -2.03 -9.52 4.41
CA GLY A 36 -0.63 -9.71 4.78
C GLY A 36 -0.09 -8.60 5.68
N HIS A 37 1.09 -8.83 6.24
CA HIS A 37 1.81 -7.78 6.96
C HIS A 37 2.33 -6.71 5.99
N PRO A 38 2.13 -5.42 6.30
CA PRO A 38 2.66 -4.33 5.50
C PRO A 38 4.18 -4.23 5.64
N TYR A 39 4.82 -3.53 4.70
CA TYR A 39 6.15 -3.02 4.99
C TYR A 39 6.05 -1.89 5.99
N THR A 40 6.88 -1.96 7.02
CA THR A 40 6.92 -0.95 8.06
C THR A 40 8.33 -0.40 8.20
N CYS A 41 8.42 0.87 8.60
CA CYS A 41 9.68 1.54 8.82
C CYS A 41 10.51 0.83 9.90
N ALA A 42 11.81 0.65 9.64
CA ALA A 42 12.73 0.07 10.62
C ALA A 42 12.83 0.89 11.91
N ASN A 43 12.55 2.20 11.83
CA ASN A 43 12.61 3.13 12.96
C ASN A 43 11.26 3.33 13.66
N ARG A 44 10.22 2.55 13.31
CA ARG A 44 8.85 2.81 13.77
C ARG A 44 8.63 2.77 15.29
N GLY A 45 9.57 2.18 16.04
CA GLY A 45 9.53 2.10 17.50
C GLY A 45 10.06 3.34 18.23
N ASP A 46 10.38 4.42 17.52
CA ASP A 46 10.94 5.66 18.10
C ASP A 46 9.90 6.57 18.78
N GLY A 47 8.61 6.27 18.65
CA GLY A 47 7.51 7.06 19.20
C GLY A 47 7.04 8.22 18.31
N TYR A 48 7.60 8.38 17.11
CA TYR A 48 7.25 9.45 16.17
C TYR A 48 6.46 8.99 14.94
N HIS A 49 6.22 7.68 14.80
CA HIS A 49 5.48 7.11 13.68
C HIS A 49 3.99 6.95 13.99
N GLY A 50 3.16 7.14 12.96
CA GLY A 50 1.71 6.95 13.05
C GLY A 50 1.23 5.60 12.53
N GLU A 51 -0.08 5.38 12.68
CA GLU A 51 -0.81 4.19 12.23
C GLU A 51 -1.74 4.50 11.05
N GLU A 52 -1.42 5.51 10.22
CA GLU A 52 -2.32 5.97 9.15
C GLU A 52 -2.73 4.86 8.19
N GLY A 53 -1.81 3.91 7.94
CA GLY A 53 -2.04 2.74 7.11
C GLY A 53 -2.77 1.59 7.79
N GLY A 54 -3.06 1.66 9.10
CA GLY A 54 -3.65 0.57 9.88
C GLY A 54 -2.64 -0.31 10.62
N ASP A 55 -1.35 -0.06 10.43
CA ASP A 55 -0.25 -0.61 11.22
C ASP A 55 0.75 0.53 11.49
N LEU A 56 1.55 0.39 12.53
CA LEU A 56 2.53 1.39 12.94
C LEU A 56 3.64 1.50 11.88
N GLY A 57 3.84 2.71 11.37
CA GLY A 57 4.97 3.05 10.51
C GLY A 57 4.91 2.45 9.11
N VAL A 58 3.72 2.21 8.55
CA VAL A 58 3.55 1.70 7.17
C VAL A 58 4.36 2.53 6.16
N LEU A 59 5.14 1.85 5.33
CA LEU A 59 5.84 2.46 4.21
C LEU A 59 4.88 2.75 3.06
N ILE A 60 5.15 3.84 2.35
CA ILE A 60 4.40 4.21 1.15
C ILE A 60 5.22 3.83 -0.07
N ALA A 61 4.67 3.00 -0.94
CA ALA A 61 5.30 2.71 -2.22
C ALA A 61 5.21 3.94 -3.12
N THR A 62 6.34 4.32 -3.72
CA THR A 62 6.48 5.27 -4.82
C THR A 62 7.23 4.59 -5.96
N GLU A 63 7.36 5.26 -7.10
CA GLU A 63 8.16 4.72 -8.20
C GLU A 63 9.65 4.59 -7.83
N GLU A 64 10.15 5.38 -6.86
CA GLU A 64 11.54 5.36 -6.38
C GLU A 64 11.79 4.39 -5.21
N GLY A 65 10.76 3.66 -4.79
CA GLY A 65 10.82 2.69 -3.68
C GLY A 65 9.80 2.96 -2.57
N GLY A 66 9.86 2.17 -1.50
CA GLY A 66 9.12 2.41 -0.27
C GLY A 66 9.73 3.56 0.51
N VAL A 67 8.92 4.54 0.93
CA VAL A 67 9.35 5.68 1.75
C VAL A 67 8.56 5.73 3.04
N CYS A 68 9.22 6.07 4.15
CA CYS A 68 8.53 6.34 5.41
C CYS A 68 8.01 7.78 5.40
N PRO A 69 6.73 8.05 5.70
CA PRO A 69 6.21 9.41 5.74
C PRO A 69 6.67 10.22 6.97
N HIS A 70 7.31 9.58 7.95
CA HIS A 70 7.69 10.19 9.23
C HIS A 70 9.20 10.40 9.41
N CYS A 71 10.05 9.71 8.63
CA CYS A 71 11.51 9.87 8.68
C CYS A 71 12.16 9.59 7.31
N SER A 72 13.49 9.65 7.24
CA SER A 72 14.24 9.45 5.98
C SER A 72 14.45 7.99 5.58
N TYR A 73 13.79 7.03 6.24
CA TYR A 73 13.94 5.61 5.91
C TYR A 73 13.32 5.30 4.55
N THR A 74 14.06 4.55 3.74
CA THR A 74 13.61 4.05 2.44
C THR A 74 13.92 2.57 2.26
N GLN A 75 13.16 1.91 1.38
CA GLN A 75 13.33 0.51 1.02
C GLN A 75 13.21 0.36 -0.50
N GLN A 76 14.19 -0.26 -1.14
CA GLN A 76 14.28 -0.33 -2.61
C GLN A 76 13.66 -1.58 -3.22
N THR A 77 13.20 -2.51 -2.39
CA THR A 77 12.66 -3.80 -2.82
C THR A 77 11.26 -4.03 -2.24
N ALA A 78 10.46 -4.81 -2.94
CA ALA A 78 9.16 -5.29 -2.50
C ALA A 78 8.94 -6.72 -3.00
N HIS A 79 8.13 -7.53 -2.32
CA HIS A 79 7.81 -8.88 -2.74
C HIS A 79 6.75 -8.81 -3.83
N LYS A 80 7.02 -9.47 -4.96
CA LYS A 80 6.08 -9.55 -6.10
C LYS A 80 4.72 -10.10 -5.68
N MET A 81 4.68 -11.00 -4.69
CA MET A 81 3.42 -11.54 -4.16
C MET A 81 2.45 -10.44 -3.70
N MET A 82 2.93 -9.31 -3.16
CA MET A 82 2.06 -8.21 -2.71
C MET A 82 1.45 -7.43 -3.88
N VAL A 83 2.13 -7.43 -5.03
CA VAL A 83 1.61 -6.92 -6.29
C VAL A 83 0.63 -7.93 -6.90
N ASP A 84 1.00 -9.21 -6.88
CA ASP A 84 0.26 -10.32 -7.49
C ASP A 84 -1.01 -10.69 -6.70
N THR A 85 -1.09 -10.39 -5.41
CA THR A 85 -2.36 -10.43 -4.63
C THR A 85 -3.38 -9.39 -5.09
N GLY A 86 -2.98 -8.46 -5.97
CA GLY A 86 -3.85 -7.63 -6.78
C GLY A 86 -4.31 -8.28 -8.10
N SER A 87 -3.85 -9.48 -8.45
CA SER A 87 -4.31 -10.22 -9.63
C SER A 87 -5.78 -10.61 -9.49
N ALA A 88 -6.51 -10.63 -10.60
CA ALA A 88 -7.93 -11.00 -10.61
C ALA A 88 -8.16 -12.41 -10.02
N ALA A 89 -7.22 -13.34 -10.26
CA ALA A 89 -7.30 -14.73 -9.81
C ALA A 89 -7.19 -14.89 -8.28
N GLN A 90 -6.26 -14.20 -7.62
CA GLN A 90 -6.19 -14.23 -6.15
C GLN A 90 -7.29 -13.37 -5.52
N ARG A 91 -7.65 -12.25 -6.16
CA ARG A 91 -8.85 -11.48 -5.77
C ARG A 91 -10.09 -12.36 -5.76
N ASP A 92 -10.27 -13.25 -6.74
CA ASP A 92 -11.40 -14.19 -6.82
C ASP A 92 -11.45 -15.18 -5.65
N VAL A 93 -10.32 -15.73 -5.23
CA VAL A 93 -10.26 -16.70 -4.12
C VAL A 93 -10.64 -16.06 -2.78
N PHE A 94 -10.28 -14.79 -2.57
CA PHE A 94 -10.66 -14.04 -1.37
C PHE A 94 -11.88 -13.12 -1.59
N ARG A 95 -12.48 -13.12 -2.80
CA ARG A 95 -13.62 -12.28 -3.17
C ARG A 95 -14.81 -12.68 -2.30
N GLY A 96 -15.38 -11.70 -1.60
CA GLY A 96 -16.55 -11.92 -0.74
C GLY A 96 -16.24 -12.28 0.72
N LEU A 97 -14.98 -12.45 1.11
CA LEU A 97 -14.61 -12.57 2.54
C LEU A 97 -14.73 -11.23 3.27
N VAL A 98 -14.52 -10.12 2.56
CA VAL A 98 -14.78 -8.77 3.05
C VAL A 98 -15.95 -8.19 2.27
N LYS A 99 -16.98 -7.72 2.97
CA LYS A 99 -18.13 -7.07 2.32
C LYS A 99 -17.66 -5.76 1.68
N SER A 100 -18.19 -5.42 0.51
CA SER A 100 -17.86 -4.18 -0.21
C SER A 100 -18.08 -2.91 0.64
N THR A 101 -19.08 -2.92 1.51
CA THR A 101 -19.34 -1.84 2.49
C THR A 101 -18.21 -1.69 3.50
N GLN A 102 -17.75 -2.79 4.09
CA GLN A 102 -16.61 -2.79 5.02
C GLN A 102 -15.33 -2.30 4.35
N LEU A 103 -15.10 -2.68 3.08
CA LEU A 103 -13.95 -2.23 2.32
C LEU A 103 -14.01 -0.72 2.03
N ARG A 104 -15.20 -0.18 1.73
CA ARG A 104 -15.39 1.28 1.60
C ARG A 104 -15.13 1.98 2.91
N ASP A 105 -15.70 1.53 4.02
CA ASP A 105 -15.47 2.16 5.33
C ASP A 105 -13.97 2.20 5.68
N LEU A 106 -13.25 1.10 5.40
CA LEU A 106 -11.81 1.03 5.59
C LEU A 106 -11.05 2.00 4.68
N LEU A 107 -11.36 2.05 3.38
CA LEU A 107 -10.75 3.02 2.47
C LEU A 107 -10.98 4.45 2.94
N LYS A 108 -12.20 4.79 3.39
CA LYS A 108 -12.51 6.12 3.93
C LYS A 108 -11.64 6.43 5.14
N GLN A 109 -11.55 5.50 6.09
CA GLN A 109 -10.71 5.66 7.28
C GLN A 109 -9.25 5.93 6.92
N ARG A 110 -8.68 5.17 5.96
CA ARG A 110 -7.29 5.35 5.51
C ARG A 110 -7.09 6.66 4.76
N ILE A 111 -8.03 7.04 3.90
CA ILE A 111 -7.98 8.33 3.19
C ILE A 111 -8.00 9.49 4.19
N ASP A 112 -8.93 9.50 5.14
CA ASP A 112 -9.05 10.56 6.14
C ASP A 112 -7.77 10.65 6.99
N ALA A 113 -7.18 9.52 7.39
CA ALA A 113 -5.94 9.48 8.17
C ALA A 113 -4.74 10.07 7.40
N TYR A 114 -4.54 9.67 6.15
CA TYR A 114 -3.45 10.21 5.33
C TYR A 114 -3.69 11.68 4.93
N GLN A 115 -4.94 12.13 4.78
CA GLN A 115 -5.25 13.54 4.62
C GLN A 115 -4.88 14.34 5.86
N ALA A 116 -5.23 13.86 7.06
CA ALA A 116 -4.85 14.51 8.31
C ALA A 116 -3.32 14.56 8.49
N LEU A 117 -2.59 13.51 8.09
CA LEU A 117 -1.13 13.51 8.04
C LEU A 117 -0.61 14.56 7.06
N GLN A 118 -1.15 14.62 5.84
CA GLN A 118 -0.76 15.63 4.85
C GLN A 118 -1.01 17.06 5.35
N THR A 119 -2.10 17.30 6.11
CA THR A 119 -2.36 18.60 6.71
C THR A 119 -1.34 18.96 7.78
N ARG A 120 -0.98 18.02 8.66
CA ARG A 120 0.02 18.25 9.73
C ARG A 120 1.44 18.36 9.18
N HIS A 121 1.76 17.59 8.14
CA HIS A 121 3.08 17.47 7.53
C HIS A 121 2.96 17.52 6.01
N PRO A 122 2.82 18.71 5.39
CA PRO A 122 2.62 18.85 3.95
C PRO A 122 3.75 18.27 3.09
N ALA A 123 4.96 18.18 3.65
CA ALA A 123 6.13 17.61 3.01
C ALA A 123 6.37 16.13 3.32
N ALA A 124 5.42 15.44 3.97
CA ALA A 124 5.54 14.02 4.28
C ALA A 124 5.68 13.20 2.98
N PRO A 125 6.80 12.47 2.79
CA PRO A 125 7.09 11.82 1.52
C PRO A 125 6.08 10.70 1.23
N GLY A 126 5.73 10.56 -0.04
CA GLY A 126 4.81 9.52 -0.52
C GLY A 126 3.33 9.73 -0.20
N VAL A 127 2.95 10.59 0.74
CA VAL A 127 1.54 10.72 1.19
C VAL A 127 0.58 11.03 0.03
N ALA A 128 0.98 11.89 -0.91
CA ALA A 128 0.17 12.16 -2.11
C ALA A 128 -0.05 10.89 -2.97
N VAL A 129 0.97 10.05 -3.11
CA VAL A 129 0.92 8.79 -3.88
C VAL A 129 0.01 7.76 -3.19
N MET A 130 0.09 7.66 -1.86
CA MET A 130 -0.82 6.82 -1.08
C MET A 130 -2.28 7.27 -1.27
N LEU A 131 -2.55 8.57 -1.13
CA LEU A 131 -3.90 9.13 -1.34
C LEU A 131 -4.42 8.87 -2.76
N MET A 132 -3.58 9.00 -3.79
CA MET A 132 -3.93 8.65 -5.17
C MET A 132 -4.31 7.17 -5.29
N SER A 133 -3.52 6.27 -4.69
CA SER A 133 -3.77 4.82 -4.73
C SER A 133 -5.10 4.44 -4.06
N LEU A 134 -5.37 4.98 -2.87
CA LEU A 134 -6.60 4.73 -2.12
C LEU A 134 -7.84 5.30 -2.82
N ARG A 135 -7.76 6.53 -3.34
CA ARG A 135 -8.86 7.15 -4.10
C ARG A 135 -9.11 6.43 -5.42
N GLY A 136 -8.05 5.96 -6.09
CA GLY A 136 -8.17 5.12 -7.28
C GLY A 136 -8.94 3.83 -6.99
N LYS A 137 -8.62 3.15 -5.87
CA LYS A 137 -9.35 1.96 -5.43
C LYS A 137 -10.79 2.26 -5.04
N TRP A 138 -11.05 3.39 -4.37
CA TRP A 138 -12.42 3.84 -4.06
C TRP A 138 -13.26 4.00 -5.34
N ALA A 139 -12.71 4.66 -6.36
CA ALA A 139 -13.38 4.86 -7.63
C ALA A 139 -13.67 3.53 -8.36
N GLN A 140 -12.72 2.58 -8.34
CA GLN A 140 -12.92 1.24 -8.90
C GLN A 140 -14.12 0.52 -8.29
N LEU A 141 -14.26 0.53 -6.95
CA LEU A 141 -15.43 -0.08 -6.28
C LEU A 141 -16.75 0.65 -6.60
N GLY A 142 -16.68 1.94 -6.95
CA GLY A 142 -17.79 2.73 -7.48
C GLY A 142 -18.34 2.20 -8.78
N ALA A 143 -17.44 1.96 -9.74
CA ALA A 143 -17.80 1.45 -11.07
C ALA A 143 -18.38 0.02 -11.00
N GLU A 144 -17.78 -0.87 -10.21
CA GLU A 144 -18.20 -2.27 -10.09
C GLU A 144 -19.58 -2.47 -9.43
N SER A 145 -20.13 -1.45 -8.75
CA SER A 145 -21.47 -1.53 -8.14
C SER A 145 -22.59 -1.03 -9.05
N ALA A 146 -22.26 -0.50 -10.23
CA ALA A 146 -23.20 0.08 -11.19
C ALA A 146 -23.50 -0.85 -12.38
N GLU A 147 -22.82 -2.00 -12.47
CA GLU A 147 -23.11 -3.12 -13.37
C GLU A 147 -23.99 -4.17 -12.68
#